data_AF-A0A1V5KCR0-F1
#
_entry.id   AF-A0A1V5KCR0-F1
#
_cell.length_a   1.000
_cell.length_b   1.000
_cell.length_c   1.000
_cell.angle_alpha   90.00
_cell.angle_beta   90.00
_cell.angle_gamma   90.00
#
_symmetry.space_group_name_H-M   'P 1'
#
loop_
_entity.id
_entity.type
_entity.pdbx_description
1 polymer ?
#
loop_
_entity_poly.entity_id
_entity_poly.type
_entity_poly.pdbx_seq_one_letter_code
_entity_poly.pdbx_strand_id
1 'polypeptide(L)'
;MSSIKNAVTESTVVIEKLRTSSKQIKGIVNTVAEIAKKTNMLSLNAGIEAARAGEAGKSFAVVAQEIRSLAEGATKATKEISDFLQRTEELALQAVNVISEQNKVEDAVNVVYSASDSFLRIVESLGEISRMLANIYAAVEEHKIDNDLLGVLSGNMNDKLGGLTSSIYSVSEKMKSNIIITEEIKSEVTALKNIGEAD
;
A
#
# COMPACT_ATOMS: atom_id res chain seq x y z
N MET A 1 -8.48 -14.47 -1.53
CA MET A 1 -8.15 -13.52 -2.61
C MET A 1 -9.28 -12.54 -2.89
N SER A 2 -10.48 -12.99 -3.34
CA SER A 2 -11.63 -12.09 -3.60
C SER A 2 -11.97 -11.14 -2.42
N SER A 3 -11.88 -11.63 -1.18
CA SER A 3 -12.17 -10.85 0.03
C SER A 3 -11.14 -9.75 0.38
N ILE A 4 -9.89 -9.86 -0.08
CA ILE A 4 -8.84 -8.85 0.14
C ILE A 4 -8.99 -7.74 -0.89
N LYS A 5 -9.11 -8.11 -2.17
CA LYS A 5 -9.38 -7.17 -3.26
C LYS A 5 -10.64 -6.33 -2.98
N ASN A 6 -11.71 -6.95 -2.47
CA ASN A 6 -12.94 -6.23 -2.12
C ASN A 6 -12.72 -5.26 -0.95
N ALA A 7 -12.03 -5.68 0.12
CA ALA A 7 -11.75 -4.82 1.27
C ALA A 7 -10.86 -3.63 0.88
N VAL A 8 -9.81 -3.86 0.09
CA VAL A 8 -8.94 -2.82 -0.46
C VAL A 8 -9.73 -1.82 -1.32
N THR A 9 -10.63 -2.32 -2.16
CA THR A 9 -11.50 -1.48 -2.99
C THR A 9 -12.44 -0.65 -2.12
N GLU A 10 -13.04 -1.26 -1.08
CA GLU A 10 -13.94 -0.60 -0.16
C GLU A 10 -13.24 0.47 0.68
N SER A 11 -12.07 0.17 1.25
CA SER A 11 -11.23 1.15 1.94
C SER A 11 -10.87 2.33 1.04
N THR A 12 -10.53 2.07 -0.22
CA THR A 12 -10.25 3.13 -1.21
C THR A 12 -11.48 4.02 -1.43
N VAL A 13 -12.67 3.44 -1.53
CA VAL A 13 -13.94 4.18 -1.66
C VAL A 13 -14.22 5.03 -0.42
N VAL A 14 -14.00 4.49 0.79
CA VAL A 14 -14.19 5.23 2.05
C VAL A 14 -13.21 6.41 2.13
N ILE A 15 -11.94 6.21 1.77
CA ILE A 15 -10.94 7.29 1.76
C ILE A 15 -11.30 8.39 0.75
N GLU A 16 -11.81 8.02 -0.42
CA GLU A 16 -12.25 9.01 -1.42
C GLU A 16 -13.49 9.81 -0.95
N LYS A 17 -14.42 9.16 -0.24
CA LYS A 17 -15.53 9.84 0.43
C LYS A 17 -15.02 10.82 1.49
N LEU A 18 -14.05 10.41 2.32
CA LEU A 18 -13.43 11.28 3.31
C LEU A 18 -12.81 12.52 2.65
N ARG A 19 -12.07 12.33 1.55
CA ARG A 19 -11.45 13.43 0.78
C ARG A 19 -12.50 14.40 0.24
N THR A 20 -13.60 13.89 -0.30
CA THR A 20 -14.72 14.69 -0.80
C THR A 20 -15.37 15.51 0.31
N SER A 21 -15.65 14.88 1.47
CA SER A 21 -16.21 15.55 2.64
C SER A 21 -15.27 16.65 3.16
N SER A 22 -13.97 16.38 3.27
CA SER A 22 -12.97 17.38 3.69
C SER A 22 -12.94 18.60 2.76
N LYS A 23 -13.08 18.39 1.44
CA LYS A 23 -13.17 19.48 0.46
C LYS A 23 -14.45 20.32 0.65
N GLN A 24 -15.58 19.70 0.96
CA GLN A 24 -16.81 20.42 1.27
C GLN A 24 -16.67 21.25 2.54
N ILE A 25 -16.09 20.68 3.61
CA ILE A 25 -15.84 21.40 4.87
C ILE A 25 -14.91 22.58 4.63
N LYS A 26 -13.86 22.42 3.80
CA LYS A 26 -12.95 23.52 3.42
C LYS A 26 -13.70 24.70 2.79
N GLY A 27 -14.71 24.44 1.97
CA GLY A 27 -15.58 25.49 1.41
C GLY A 27 -16.36 26.25 2.48
N ILE A 28 -16.92 25.54 3.46
CA ILE A 28 -17.62 26.13 4.61
C ILE A 28 -16.66 26.98 5.43
N VAL A 29 -15.48 26.45 5.76
CA VAL A 29 -14.45 27.15 6.53
C VAL A 29 -14.00 28.45 5.85
N ASN A 30 -13.81 28.42 4.53
CA ASN A 30 -13.52 29.62 3.74
C ASN A 30 -14.63 30.67 3.86
N THR A 31 -15.89 30.23 3.79
CA THR A 31 -17.05 31.12 3.92
C THR A 31 -17.09 31.77 5.30
N VAL A 32 -16.83 31.01 6.37
CA VAL A 32 -16.76 31.52 7.74
C VAL A 32 -15.59 32.50 7.90
N ALA A 33 -14.43 32.22 7.28
CA ALA A 33 -13.29 33.12 7.29
C ALA A 33 -13.61 34.46 6.60
N GLU A 34 -14.35 34.43 5.47
CA GLU A 34 -14.82 35.65 4.81
C GLU A 34 -15.81 36.44 5.67
N ILE A 35 -16.73 35.75 6.35
CA ILE A 35 -17.66 36.39 7.31
C ILE A 35 -16.88 37.05 8.44
N ALA A 36 -15.93 36.34 9.06
CA ALA A 36 -15.09 36.88 10.12
C ALA A 36 -14.32 38.13 9.65
N LYS A 37 -13.73 38.10 8.44
CA LYS A 37 -13.05 39.25 7.85
C LYS A 37 -13.99 40.44 7.63
N LYS A 38 -15.20 40.22 7.13
CA LYS A 38 -16.21 41.28 6.95
C LYS A 38 -16.66 41.86 8.30
N THR A 39 -16.91 41.01 9.29
CA THR A 39 -17.26 41.43 10.66
C THR A 39 -16.15 42.28 11.28
N ASN A 40 -14.88 41.89 11.08
CA ASN A 40 -13.72 42.66 11.54
C ASN A 40 -13.65 44.06 10.89
N MET A 41 -13.94 44.17 9.58
CA MET A 41 -14.00 45.47 8.91
C MET A 41 -15.18 46.32 9.37
N LEU A 42 -16.34 45.70 9.59
CA LEU A 42 -17.54 46.39 10.09
C LEU A 42 -17.34 46.93 11.51
N SER A 43 -16.73 46.14 12.39
CA SER A 43 -16.46 46.55 13.76
C SER A 43 -15.40 47.65 13.83
N LEU A 44 -14.39 47.62 12.95
CA LEU A 44 -13.45 48.72 12.81
C LEU A 44 -14.15 50.03 12.42
N ASN A 45 -15.01 49.99 11.40
CA ASN A 45 -15.77 51.16 10.97
C ASN A 45 -16.69 51.68 12.09
N ALA A 46 -17.34 50.78 12.84
CA ALA A 46 -18.17 51.14 13.99
C ALA A 46 -17.34 51.79 15.11
N GLY A 47 -16.12 51.30 15.36
CA GLY A 47 -15.19 51.90 16.33
C GLY A 47 -14.73 53.31 15.92
N ILE A 48 -14.48 53.53 14.63
CA ILE A 48 -14.14 54.86 14.09
C ILE A 48 -15.30 55.84 14.29
N GLU A 49 -16.52 55.43 13.95
CA GLU A 49 -17.69 56.31 14.08
C GLU A 49 -18.05 56.57 15.55
N ALA A 50 -17.87 55.57 16.42
CA ALA A 50 -18.03 55.73 17.87
C ALA A 50 -17.01 56.74 18.44
N ALA A 51 -15.75 56.71 18.00
CA ALA A 51 -14.76 57.72 18.39
C ALA A 51 -15.15 59.12 17.89
N ARG A 52 -15.75 59.21 16.70
CA ARG A 52 -16.21 60.46 16.08
C ARG A 52 -17.37 61.10 16.84
N ALA A 53 -18.24 60.29 17.45
CA ALA A 53 -19.35 60.73 18.31
C ALA A 53 -18.90 61.22 19.71
N GLY A 54 -17.61 61.13 20.05
CA GLY A 54 -17.06 61.63 21.31
C GLY A 54 -17.62 60.91 22.53
N GLU A 55 -18.09 61.65 23.53
CA GLU A 55 -18.64 61.09 24.77
C GLU A 55 -19.85 60.18 24.54
N ALA A 56 -20.72 60.52 23.58
CA ALA A 56 -21.91 59.74 23.26
C ALA A 56 -21.60 58.36 22.65
N GLY A 57 -20.40 58.20 22.08
CA GLY A 57 -19.97 56.95 21.43
C GLY A 57 -19.14 56.01 22.32
N LYS A 58 -18.76 56.41 23.55
CA LYS A 58 -17.88 55.60 24.42
C LYS A 58 -18.36 54.17 24.62
N SER A 59 -19.65 53.97 24.90
CA SER A 59 -20.23 52.63 25.10
C SER A 59 -20.22 51.79 23.82
N PHE A 60 -20.47 52.42 22.66
CA PHE A 60 -20.43 51.76 21.36
C PHE A 60 -19.00 51.39 20.94
N ALA A 61 -18.00 52.20 21.30
CA ALA A 61 -16.60 51.90 21.03
C ALA A 61 -16.14 50.61 21.73
N VAL A 62 -16.59 50.37 22.97
CA VAL A 62 -16.29 49.14 23.71
C VAL A 62 -16.90 47.92 23.02
N VAL A 63 -18.17 48.02 22.59
CA VAL A 63 -18.85 46.92 21.86
C VAL A 63 -18.16 46.64 20.53
N ALA A 64 -17.79 47.69 19.78
CA ALA A 64 -17.06 47.54 18.52
C ALA A 64 -15.71 46.83 18.71
N GLN A 65 -14.99 47.15 19.78
CA GLN A 65 -13.73 46.48 20.11
C GLN A 65 -13.92 45.00 20.45
N GLU A 66 -14.98 44.65 21.18
CA GLU A 66 -15.28 43.25 21.52
C GLU A 66 -15.65 42.43 20.26
N ILE A 67 -16.49 42.99 19.38
CA ILE A 67 -16.83 42.35 18.09
C ILE A 67 -15.57 42.14 17.24
N ARG A 68 -14.66 43.12 17.23
CA ARG A 68 -13.37 43.00 16.54
C ARG A 68 -12.54 41.84 17.10
N SER A 69 -12.41 41.75 18.41
CA SER A 69 -11.70 40.65 19.08
C SER A 69 -12.28 39.28 18.72
N LEU A 70 -13.62 39.15 18.74
CA LEU A 70 -14.32 37.92 18.33
C LEU A 70 -14.07 37.57 16.85
N ALA A 71 -14.07 38.56 15.96
CA ALA A 71 -13.83 38.36 14.54
C ALA A 71 -12.37 37.93 14.24
N GLU A 72 -11.40 38.52 14.95
CA GLU A 72 -9.99 38.10 14.89
C GLU A 72 -9.83 36.66 15.42
N GLY A 73 -10.50 36.31 16.52
CA GLY A 73 -10.56 34.95 17.06
C GLY A 73 -11.16 33.93 16.08
N ALA A 74 -12.27 34.26 15.42
CA ALA A 74 -12.89 33.42 14.40
C ALA A 74 -11.98 33.22 13.17
N THR A 75 -11.24 34.26 12.78
CA THR A 75 -10.25 34.17 11.69
C THR A 75 -9.11 33.21 12.04
N LYS A 76 -8.63 33.25 13.30
CA LYS A 76 -7.61 32.33 13.77
C LYS A 76 -8.13 30.88 13.81
N ALA A 77 -9.32 30.65 14.35
CA ALA A 77 -9.92 29.32 14.42
C ALA A 77 -10.17 28.70 13.04
N THR A 78 -10.67 29.49 12.08
CA THR A 78 -10.87 29.02 10.70
C THR A 78 -9.56 28.66 10.00
N LYS A 79 -8.47 29.36 10.31
CA LYS A 79 -7.13 28.99 9.84
C LYS A 79 -6.66 27.65 10.43
N GLU A 80 -6.79 27.47 11.74
CA GLU A 80 -6.43 26.21 12.41
C GLU A 80 -7.22 25.02 11.86
N ILE A 81 -8.51 25.20 11.57
CA ILE A 81 -9.35 24.17 10.94
C ILE A 81 -8.88 23.89 9.51
N SER A 82 -8.49 24.91 8.73
CA SER A 82 -7.95 24.70 7.38
C SER A 82 -6.66 23.90 7.39
N ASP A 83 -5.74 24.21 8.32
CA ASP A 83 -4.48 23.48 8.49
C ASP A 83 -4.75 22.01 8.91
N PHE A 84 -5.73 21.79 9.79
CA PHE A 84 -6.18 20.45 10.17
C PHE A 84 -6.73 19.67 8.98
N LEU A 85 -7.62 20.26 8.18
CA LEU A 85 -8.19 19.62 6.99
C LEU A 85 -7.12 19.25 5.96
N GLN A 86 -6.10 20.11 5.78
CA GLN A 86 -4.97 19.80 4.90
C GLN A 86 -4.20 18.57 5.39
N ARG A 87 -3.89 18.49 6.69
CA ARG A 87 -3.22 17.32 7.27
C ARG A 87 -4.07 16.06 7.13
N THR A 88 -5.39 16.15 7.29
CA THR A 88 -6.30 15.02 7.05
C THR A 88 -6.27 14.55 5.59
N GLU A 89 -6.21 15.48 4.63
CA GLU A 89 -6.08 15.15 3.20
C GLU A 89 -4.74 14.46 2.89
N GLU A 90 -3.65 14.93 3.48
CA GLU A 90 -2.32 14.30 3.36
C GLU A 90 -2.31 12.87 3.92
N LEU A 91 -2.91 12.66 5.10
CA LEU A 91 -3.05 11.32 5.70
C LEU A 91 -3.91 10.38 4.85
N ALA A 92 -5.00 10.88 4.27
CA ALA A 92 -5.84 10.12 3.35
C ALA A 92 -5.05 9.67 2.10
N LEU A 93 -4.24 10.55 1.51
CA LEU A 93 -3.38 10.22 0.37
C LEU A 93 -2.31 9.18 0.74
N GLN A 94 -1.70 9.30 1.93
CA GLN A 94 -0.76 8.30 2.43
C GLN A 94 -1.43 6.93 2.59
N ALA A 95 -2.65 6.88 3.11
CA ALA A 95 -3.41 5.64 3.25
C ALA A 95 -3.68 4.96 1.90
N VAL A 96 -4.07 5.73 0.86
CA VAL A 96 -4.23 5.19 -0.50
C VAL A 96 -2.92 4.62 -1.05
N ASN A 97 -1.80 5.31 -0.84
CA ASN A 97 -0.50 4.83 -1.30
C ASN A 97 -0.11 3.50 -0.62
N VAL A 98 -0.27 3.39 0.70
CA VAL A 98 -0.01 2.16 1.44
C VAL A 98 -0.89 1.00 0.95
N ILE A 99 -2.17 1.27 0.72
CA ILE A 99 -3.11 0.28 0.16
C ILE A 99 -2.70 -0.14 -1.26
N SER A 100 -2.23 0.79 -2.09
CA SER A 100 -1.75 0.48 -3.44
C SER A 100 -0.50 -0.40 -3.43
N GLU A 101 0.37 -0.25 -2.44
CA GLU A 101 1.55 -1.09 -2.26
C GLU A 101 1.18 -2.51 -1.83
N GLN A 102 0.09 -2.70 -1.07
CA GLN A 102 -0.39 -4.05 -0.72
C GLN A 102 -0.81 -4.87 -1.94
N ASN A 103 -1.32 -4.24 -3.01
CA ASN A 103 -1.65 -4.97 -4.25
C ASN A 103 -0.40 -5.63 -4.88
N LYS A 104 0.80 -5.04 -4.70
CA LYS A 104 2.05 -5.65 -5.18
C LYS A 104 2.40 -6.94 -4.45
N VAL A 105 1.94 -7.11 -3.22
CA VAL A 105 2.15 -8.34 -2.43
C VAL A 105 1.33 -9.50 -3.00
N GLU A 106 0.10 -9.24 -3.47
CA GLU A 106 -0.72 -10.27 -4.11
C GLU A 106 -0.10 -10.74 -5.44
N ASP A 107 0.43 -9.81 -6.24
CA ASP A 107 1.19 -10.14 -7.46
C ASP A 107 2.45 -10.94 -7.14
N ALA A 108 3.19 -10.56 -6.08
CA ALA A 108 4.37 -11.29 -5.63
C ALA A 108 4.04 -12.73 -5.21
N VAL A 109 2.92 -12.94 -4.50
CA VAL A 109 2.44 -14.28 -4.13
C VAL A 109 2.14 -15.12 -5.38
N ASN A 110 1.45 -14.55 -6.37
CA ASN A 110 1.13 -15.27 -7.62
C ASN A 110 2.39 -15.66 -8.43
N VAL A 111 3.41 -14.79 -8.45
CA VAL A 111 4.71 -15.09 -9.08
C VAL A 111 5.41 -16.25 -8.37
N VAL A 112 5.41 -16.28 -7.03
CA VAL A 112 5.99 -17.39 -6.26
C VAL A 112 5.28 -18.72 -6.58
N TYR A 113 3.95 -18.75 -6.63
CA TYR A 113 3.21 -19.96 -7.02
C TYR A 113 3.56 -20.43 -8.44
N SER A 114 3.62 -19.51 -9.39
CA SER A 114 3.94 -19.83 -10.80
C SER A 114 5.37 -20.36 -10.96
N ALA A 115 6.32 -19.79 -10.22
CA ALA A 115 7.68 -20.29 -10.16
C ALA A 115 7.73 -21.70 -9.56
N SER A 116 6.91 -21.99 -8.54
CA SER A 116 6.87 -23.29 -7.88
C SER A 116 6.36 -24.38 -8.83
N ASP A 117 5.29 -24.12 -9.58
CA ASP A 117 4.79 -25.04 -10.62
C ASP A 117 5.85 -25.33 -11.69
N SER A 118 6.54 -24.28 -12.13
CA SER A 118 7.62 -24.41 -13.12
C SER A 118 8.76 -25.30 -12.62
N PHE A 119 9.14 -25.18 -11.34
CA PHE A 119 10.16 -26.04 -10.75
C PHE A 119 9.72 -27.50 -10.62
N LEU A 120 8.46 -27.77 -10.28
CA LEU A 120 7.94 -29.14 -10.23
C LEU A 120 8.03 -29.83 -11.60
N ARG A 121 7.73 -29.12 -12.69
CA ARG A 121 7.88 -29.63 -14.06
C ARG A 121 9.34 -29.93 -14.43
N ILE A 122 10.27 -29.11 -13.96
CA ILE A 122 11.71 -29.34 -14.18
C ILE A 122 12.16 -30.62 -13.45
N VAL A 123 11.71 -30.83 -12.21
CA VAL A 123 11.99 -32.07 -11.44
C VAL A 123 11.49 -33.29 -12.20
N GLU A 124 10.26 -33.25 -12.71
CA GLU A 124 9.66 -34.33 -13.48
C GLU A 124 10.46 -34.65 -14.75
N SER A 125 10.79 -33.62 -15.53
CA SER A 125 11.58 -33.75 -16.76
C SER A 125 12.96 -34.36 -16.50
N LEU A 126 13.58 -34.07 -15.36
CA LEU A 126 14.86 -34.68 -14.99
C LEU A 126 14.73 -36.13 -14.54
N GLY A 127 13.61 -36.49 -13.90
CA GLY A 127 13.28 -37.89 -13.64
C GLY A 127 13.12 -38.69 -14.94
N GLU A 128 12.62 -38.07 -16.01
CA GLU A 128 12.60 -38.69 -17.34
C GLU A 128 13.99 -38.82 -17.96
N ILE A 129 14.80 -37.76 -17.92
CA ILE A 129 16.17 -37.81 -18.46
C ILE A 129 17.02 -38.85 -17.73
N SER A 130 16.90 -38.96 -16.41
CA SER A 130 17.61 -39.97 -15.61
C SER A 130 17.22 -41.39 -16.04
N ARG A 131 15.93 -41.64 -16.27
CA ARG A 131 15.44 -42.93 -16.80
C ARG A 131 15.97 -43.21 -18.21
N MET A 132 16.00 -42.19 -19.08
CA MET A 132 16.58 -42.33 -20.43
C MET A 132 18.07 -42.68 -20.38
N LEU A 133 18.84 -42.07 -19.49
CA LEU A 133 20.26 -42.39 -19.33
C LEU A 133 20.49 -43.79 -18.78
N ALA A 134 19.67 -44.25 -17.83
CA ALA A 134 19.76 -45.63 -17.36
C ALA A 134 19.56 -46.63 -18.51
N ASN A 135 18.61 -46.34 -19.42
CA ASN A 135 18.39 -47.15 -20.61
C ASN A 135 19.58 -47.08 -21.60
N ILE A 136 20.17 -45.90 -21.81
CA ILE A 136 21.37 -45.74 -22.65
C ILE A 136 22.54 -46.52 -22.06
N TYR A 137 22.75 -46.46 -20.76
CA TYR A 137 23.83 -47.18 -20.09
C TYR A 137 23.66 -48.70 -20.24
N ALA A 138 22.45 -49.21 -20.04
CA ALA A 138 22.14 -50.62 -20.27
C ALA A 138 22.40 -51.06 -21.72
N ALA A 139 22.02 -50.24 -22.71
CA ALA A 139 22.29 -50.51 -24.12
C ALA A 139 23.79 -50.46 -24.46
N VAL A 140 24.54 -49.53 -23.89
CA VAL A 140 26.00 -49.44 -24.06
C VAL A 140 26.70 -50.68 -23.48
N GLU A 141 26.26 -51.14 -22.31
CA GLU A 141 26.79 -52.35 -21.67
C GLU A 141 26.46 -53.63 -22.46
N GLU A 142 25.27 -53.70 -23.07
CA GLU A 142 24.83 -54.78 -23.94
C GLU A 142 25.63 -54.84 -25.26
N HIS A 143 26.06 -53.70 -25.82
CA HIS A 143 26.65 -53.64 -27.15
C HIS A 143 28.17 -53.89 -27.26
N LYS A 144 28.95 -53.93 -26.16
CA LYS A 144 30.40 -54.32 -26.08
C LYS A 144 31.39 -53.85 -27.17
N ILE A 145 31.00 -52.96 -28.09
CA ILE A 145 31.77 -52.55 -29.26
C ILE A 145 31.78 -51.01 -29.34
N ASP A 146 32.91 -50.45 -28.92
CA ASP A 146 33.58 -49.25 -29.42
C ASP A 146 32.80 -47.92 -29.48
N ASN A 147 32.66 -47.26 -28.32
CA ASN A 147 32.73 -45.81 -28.27
C ASN A 147 33.08 -45.30 -26.86
N ASP A 148 34.37 -45.22 -26.52
CA ASP A 148 34.87 -44.56 -25.28
C ASP A 148 34.23 -43.17 -25.08
N LEU A 149 33.93 -42.48 -26.18
CA LEU A 149 33.23 -41.19 -26.17
C LEU A 149 31.82 -41.29 -25.58
N LEU A 150 31.05 -42.36 -25.86
CA LEU A 150 29.70 -42.54 -25.29
C LEU A 150 29.76 -42.85 -23.79
N GLY A 151 30.74 -43.63 -23.34
CA GLY A 151 30.98 -43.88 -21.91
C GLY A 151 31.32 -42.59 -21.15
N VAL A 152 32.25 -41.80 -21.70
CA VAL A 152 32.62 -40.48 -21.13
C VAL A 152 31.46 -39.48 -21.18
N LEU A 153 30.69 -39.41 -22.27
CA LEU A 153 29.50 -38.55 -22.34
C LEU A 153 28.43 -38.97 -21.32
N SER A 154 28.17 -40.27 -21.18
CA SER A 154 27.20 -40.80 -20.22
C SER A 154 27.63 -40.50 -18.78
N GLY A 155 28.91 -40.68 -18.45
CA GLY A 155 29.46 -40.34 -17.13
C GLY A 155 29.33 -38.85 -16.82
N ASN A 156 29.80 -37.99 -17.74
CA ASN A 156 29.68 -36.54 -17.60
C ASN A 156 28.24 -36.07 -17.48
N MET A 157 27.30 -36.65 -18.24
CA MET A 157 25.87 -36.34 -18.13
C MET A 157 25.31 -36.78 -16.78
N ASN A 158 25.66 -37.95 -16.27
CA ASN A 158 25.22 -38.44 -14.97
C ASN A 158 25.72 -37.54 -13.84
N ASP A 159 26.99 -37.11 -13.88
CA ASP A 159 27.55 -36.16 -12.91
C ASP A 159 26.86 -34.80 -12.98
N LYS A 160 26.62 -34.29 -14.19
CA LYS A 160 25.90 -33.01 -14.40
C LYS A 160 24.46 -33.10 -13.89
N LEU A 161 23.78 -34.24 -14.09
CA LEU A 161 22.43 -34.50 -13.60
C LEU A 161 22.40 -34.66 -12.09
N GLY A 162 23.38 -35.33 -11.49
CA GLY A 162 23.53 -35.39 -10.04
C GLY A 162 23.66 -33.99 -9.43
N GLY A 163 24.53 -33.16 -10.03
CA GLY A 163 24.70 -31.76 -9.63
C GLY A 163 23.43 -30.91 -9.82
N LEU A 164 22.72 -31.11 -10.93
CA LEU A 164 21.46 -30.42 -11.22
C LEU A 164 20.34 -30.86 -10.27
N THR A 165 20.25 -32.16 -9.95
CA THR A 165 19.30 -32.72 -8.98
C THR A 165 19.52 -32.13 -7.59
N SER A 166 20.79 -32.02 -7.16
CA SER A 166 21.15 -31.38 -5.90
C SER A 166 20.78 -29.88 -5.88
N SER A 167 21.05 -29.17 -6.98
CA SER A 167 20.68 -27.76 -7.12
C SER A 167 19.16 -27.56 -7.05
N ILE A 168 18.40 -28.43 -7.69
CA ILE A 168 16.93 -28.42 -7.67
C ILE A 168 16.38 -28.76 -6.30
N TYR A 169 16.97 -29.73 -5.59
CA TYR A 169 16.58 -30.02 -4.22
C TYR A 169 16.80 -28.79 -3.32
N SER A 170 17.95 -28.12 -3.47
CA SER A 170 18.24 -26.87 -2.75
C SER A 170 17.24 -25.77 -3.07
N VAL A 171 16.92 -25.57 -4.35
CA VAL A 171 15.91 -24.58 -4.78
C VAL A 171 14.51 -24.97 -4.29
N SER A 172 14.14 -26.24 -4.33
CA SER A 172 12.86 -26.75 -3.83
C SER A 172 12.70 -26.51 -2.33
N GLU A 173 13.74 -26.74 -1.53
CA GLU A 173 13.72 -26.43 -0.09
C GLU A 173 13.58 -24.93 0.16
N LYS A 174 14.31 -24.08 -0.58
CA LYS A 174 14.12 -22.62 -0.54
C LYS A 174 12.70 -22.23 -0.97
N MET A 175 12.11 -22.94 -1.91
CA MET A 175 10.76 -22.68 -2.39
C MET A 175 9.71 -23.03 -1.33
N LYS A 176 9.86 -24.16 -0.64
CA LYS A 176 9.02 -24.50 0.53
C LYS A 176 9.11 -23.41 1.60
N SER A 177 10.31 -22.93 1.91
CA SER A 177 10.51 -21.83 2.84
C SER A 177 9.81 -20.55 2.37
N ASN A 178 9.92 -20.20 1.09
CA ASN A 178 9.21 -19.04 0.51
C ASN A 178 7.68 -19.20 0.55
N ILE A 179 7.15 -20.42 0.37
CA ILE A 179 5.72 -20.72 0.49
C ILE A 179 5.25 -20.48 1.93
N ILE A 180 5.99 -20.97 2.93
CA ILE A 180 5.67 -20.73 4.34
C ILE A 180 5.67 -19.23 4.65
N ILE A 181 6.71 -18.50 4.23
CA ILE A 181 6.79 -17.04 4.42
C ILE A 181 5.62 -16.33 3.73
N THR A 182 5.22 -16.75 2.53
CA THR A 182 4.06 -16.16 1.84
C THR A 182 2.73 -16.51 2.50
N GLU A 183 2.58 -17.68 3.11
CA GLU A 183 1.43 -18.02 3.93
C GLU A 183 1.36 -17.20 5.23
N GLU A 184 2.50 -16.97 5.89
CA GLU A 184 2.60 -16.07 7.04
C GLU A 184 2.21 -14.65 6.66
N ILE A 185 2.79 -14.09 5.59
CA ILE A 185 2.44 -12.76 5.08
C ILE A 185 0.93 -12.67 4.79
N LYS A 186 0.36 -13.70 4.16
CA LYS A 186 -1.08 -13.74 3.87
C LYS A 186 -1.92 -13.76 5.14
N SER A 187 -1.50 -14.51 6.17
CA SER A 187 -2.15 -14.54 7.47
C SER A 187 -2.12 -13.16 8.14
N GLU A 188 -0.96 -12.51 8.11
CA GLU A 188 -0.73 -11.20 8.72
C GLU A 188 -1.53 -10.08 8.03
N VAL A 189 -1.60 -10.10 6.71
CA VAL A 189 -2.48 -9.22 5.91
C VAL A 189 -3.96 -9.45 6.26
N THR A 190 -4.36 -10.70 6.48
CA THR A 190 -5.74 -11.04 6.88
C THR A 190 -6.04 -10.58 8.32
N ALA A 191 -5.08 -10.67 9.22
CA ALA A 191 -5.22 -10.19 10.59
C ALA A 191 -5.36 -8.66 10.66
N LEU A 192 -4.57 -7.92 9.87
CA LEU A 192 -4.69 -6.46 9.74
C LEU A 192 -6.08 -6.04 9.24
N LYS A 193 -6.71 -6.83 8.36
CA LYS A 193 -8.07 -6.59 7.89
C LYS A 193 -9.10 -6.67 9.03
N ASN A 194 -9.02 -7.69 9.88
CA ASN A 194 -10.01 -7.91 10.95
C ASN A 194 -9.93 -6.83 12.05
N ILE A 195 -8.76 -6.20 12.24
CA ILE A 195 -8.61 -5.07 13.18
C ILE A 195 -9.35 -3.83 12.66
N GLY A 196 -9.40 -3.62 11.34
CA GLY A 196 -10.11 -2.49 10.73
C GLY A 196 -11.64 -2.62 10.66
N GLU A 197 -12.20 -3.81 10.92
CA GLU A 197 -13.66 -4.05 10.95
C GLU A 197 -14.25 -4.05 12.38
N ALA A 198 -13.40 -3.96 13.42
CA ALA A 198 -13.81 -4.06 14.83
C ALA A 198 -13.97 -2.71 15.56
N ASP A 199 -13.62 -1.60 14.90
CA ASP A 199 -13.81 -0.21 15.35
C ASP A 199 -14.85 0.52 14.48
#